data_AF-A0A1D6H560-F1
#
_entry.id   AF-A0A1D6H560-F1
#
_cell.length_a   1.000
_cell.length_b   1.000
_cell.length_c   1.000
_cell.angle_alpha   90.00
_cell.angle_beta   90.00
_cell.angle_gamma   90.00
#
_symmetry.space_group_name_H-M   'P 1'
#
loop_
_entity.id
_entity.type
_entity.pdbx_description
1 polymer ?
#
loop_
_entity_poly.entity_id
_entity_poly.type
_entity_poly.pdbx_seq_one_letter_code
_entity_poly.pdbx_strand_id
1 'polypeptide(L)'
;MTSSYETVKHFNNLLHEKHVFKMHNVDFSISMGAHQFRHISGPMELYLTRQTVVEPYTVPFQMPPFPKHIFLSLADNAELPNRTLVDIMAIVVHLDVIHRTMWGPFRKIVVMDA
;
A
#
# COMPACT_ATOMS: atom_id res chain seq x y z
N MET A 1 12.52 27.00 4.50
CA MET A 1 12.05 25.65 4.91
C MET A 1 10.75 25.39 4.19
N THR A 2 10.71 24.41 3.30
CA THR A 2 9.50 24.01 2.59
C THR A 2 8.92 22.81 3.36
N SER A 3 7.69 22.92 3.85
CA SER A 3 7.13 22.00 4.85
C SER A 3 6.97 20.57 4.29
N SER A 4 6.89 19.57 5.16
CA SER A 4 6.55 18.18 4.80
C SER A 4 5.32 18.09 3.89
N TYR A 5 4.39 19.03 4.02
CA TYR A 5 3.21 19.18 3.17
C TYR A 5 3.54 19.35 1.68
N GLU A 6 4.51 20.18 1.32
CA GLU A 6 4.87 20.40 -0.10
C GLU A 6 5.49 19.15 -0.73
N THR A 7 6.31 18.43 0.04
CA THR A 7 6.87 17.13 -0.39
C THR A 7 5.75 16.12 -0.64
N VAL A 8 4.79 16.00 0.29
CA VAL A 8 3.64 15.10 0.14
C VAL A 8 2.79 15.47 -1.08
N LYS A 9 2.46 16.76 -1.24
CA LYS A 9 1.67 17.25 -2.37
C LYS A 9 2.35 16.97 -3.71
N HIS A 10 3.66 17.17 -3.80
CA HIS A 10 4.43 16.90 -5.01
C HIS A 10 4.36 15.43 -5.40
N PHE A 11 4.68 14.51 -4.47
CA PHE A 11 4.72 13.08 -4.78
C PHE A 11 3.33 12.44 -4.93
N ASN A 12 2.30 12.93 -4.26
CA ASN A 12 0.92 12.47 -4.46
C ASN A 12 0.40 12.73 -5.89
N ASN A 13 0.91 13.78 -6.55
CA ASN A 13 0.55 14.08 -7.94
C ASN A 13 1.40 13.29 -8.96
N LEU A 14 2.55 12.76 -8.54
CA LEU A 14 3.51 12.11 -9.42
C LEU A 14 3.42 10.58 -9.37
N LEU A 15 3.23 10.02 -8.17
CA LEU A 15 3.20 8.59 -7.93
C LEU A 15 1.77 8.07 -8.07
N HIS A 16 1.59 7.13 -8.99
CA HIS A 16 0.32 6.46 -9.22
C HIS A 16 0.46 4.96 -8.97
N GLU A 17 -0.56 4.37 -8.34
CA GLU A 17 -0.62 2.93 -8.15
C GLU A 17 -0.48 2.20 -9.50
N LYS A 18 0.08 0.98 -9.45
CA LYS A 18 0.30 0.10 -10.62
C LYS A 18 1.25 0.64 -11.69
N HIS A 19 1.93 1.76 -11.43
CA HIS A 19 2.99 2.28 -12.28
C HIS A 19 4.35 1.99 -11.65
N VAL A 20 5.37 1.93 -12.51
CA VAL A 20 6.73 1.66 -12.09
C VAL A 20 7.57 2.91 -12.28
N PHE A 21 8.34 3.24 -11.25
CA PHE A 21 9.20 4.41 -11.22
C PHE A 21 10.62 4.00 -10.87
N LYS A 22 11.58 4.76 -11.41
CA LYS A 22 12.96 4.79 -10.98
C LYS A 22 13.11 5.94 -9.98
N MET A 23 13.66 5.64 -8.81
CA MET A 23 13.85 6.64 -7.75
C MET A 23 15.34 6.78 -7.43
N HIS A 24 15.79 8.02 -7.28
CA HIS A 24 17.16 8.40 -6.96
C HIS A 24 17.20 9.31 -5.75
N ASN A 25 18.31 9.33 -5.02
CA ASN A 25 18.51 10.17 -3.82
C ASN A 25 17.38 10.01 -2.80
N VAL A 26 17.06 8.75 -2.50
CA VAL A 26 16.09 8.38 -1.46
C VAL A 26 16.83 8.09 -0.16
N ASP A 27 16.14 8.32 0.95
CA ASP A 27 16.66 8.00 2.27
C ASP A 27 16.10 6.65 2.74
N PHE A 28 16.91 5.87 3.46
CA PHE A 28 16.49 4.63 4.09
C PHE A 28 16.64 4.74 5.62
N SER A 29 15.65 4.24 6.34
CA SER A 29 15.68 4.11 7.79
C SER A 29 15.33 2.69 8.22
N ILE A 30 15.81 2.26 9.39
CA ILE A 30 15.43 0.97 9.98
C ILE A 30 13.94 1.04 10.35
N SER A 31 13.17 0.03 9.93
CA SER A 31 11.77 -0.05 10.31
C SER A 31 11.64 -0.27 11.81
N MET A 32 10.94 0.66 12.48
CA MET A 32 10.66 0.58 13.91
C MET A 32 9.47 -0.34 14.15
N GLY A 33 9.73 -1.64 14.09
CA GLY A 33 8.70 -2.69 13.99
C GLY A 33 7.64 -2.76 15.08
N ALA A 34 7.76 -2.01 16.18
CA ALA A 34 6.80 -1.97 17.27
C ALA A 34 5.51 -1.15 16.98
N HIS A 35 5.46 -0.36 15.89
CA HIS A 35 4.33 0.53 15.56
C HIS A 35 3.76 0.28 14.16
N GLN A 36 3.85 -0.97 13.66
CA GLN A 36 3.63 -1.31 12.24
C GLN A 36 2.16 -1.21 11.79
N PHE A 37 1.87 -0.23 10.93
CA PHE A 37 0.70 -0.20 10.03
C PHE A 37 1.10 -0.66 8.62
N ARG A 38 1.77 -1.81 8.49
CA ARG A 38 2.31 -2.26 7.20
C ARG A 38 2.30 -3.77 7.02
N HIS A 39 2.03 -4.22 5.80
CA HIS A 39 2.16 -5.61 5.37
C HIS A 39 3.34 -5.75 4.40
N ILE A 40 4.54 -5.29 4.82
CA ILE A 40 5.80 -5.43 4.07
C ILE A 40 6.89 -6.04 4.98
N SER A 41 7.65 -6.99 4.43
CA SER A 41 8.61 -7.82 5.19
C SER A 41 10.02 -7.25 5.31
N GLY A 42 10.33 -6.13 4.64
CA GLY A 42 11.68 -5.56 4.61
C GLY A 42 12.12 -4.89 5.92
N PRO A 43 13.40 -4.98 6.31
CA PRO A 43 13.92 -4.37 7.56
C PRO A 43 14.09 -2.85 7.47
N MET A 44 14.03 -2.27 6.28
CA MET A 44 14.19 -0.85 6.01
C MET A 44 12.94 -0.24 5.38
N GLU A 45 12.76 1.06 5.59
CA GLU A 45 11.73 1.88 4.97
C GLU A 45 12.37 2.99 4.16
N LEU A 46 11.79 3.27 3.00
CA LEU A 46 12.22 4.31 2.08
C LEU A 46 11.43 5.59 2.38
N TYR A 47 12.14 6.71 2.49
CA TYR A 47 11.56 8.04 2.72
C TYR A 47 11.90 8.97 1.54
N LEU A 48 10.87 9.67 1.05
CA LEU A 48 11.02 10.63 -0.04
C LEU A 48 11.37 12.00 0.54
N THR A 49 12.44 12.59 0.03
CA THR A 49 12.92 13.92 0.41
C THR A 49 12.80 14.87 -0.78
N ARG A 50 13.22 16.13 -0.61
CA ARG A 50 13.22 17.08 -1.74
C ARG A 50 14.36 16.84 -2.72
N GLN A 51 15.36 16.07 -2.31
CA GLN A 51 16.47 15.66 -3.15
C GLN A 51 16.11 14.44 -3.99
N THR A 52 15.03 13.75 -3.62
CA THR A 52 14.55 12.57 -4.34
C THR A 52 14.08 12.93 -5.75
N VAL A 53 14.62 12.20 -6.72
CA VAL A 53 14.24 12.31 -8.13
C VAL A 53 13.47 11.05 -8.52
N VAL A 54 12.32 11.22 -9.15
CA VAL A 54 11.44 10.13 -9.57
C VAL A 54 11.19 10.26 -11.08
N GLU A 55 11.44 9.17 -11.81
CA GLU A 55 11.26 9.11 -13.26
C GLU A 55 10.41 7.88 -13.63
N PRO A 56 9.53 7.97 -14.64
CA PRO A 56 8.83 6.79 -15.15
C PRO A 56 9.81 5.72 -15.63
N TYR A 57 9.56 4.47 -15.27
CA TYR A 57 10.35 3.35 -15.77
C TYR A 57 9.68 2.74 -17.00
N THR A 58 10.33 2.86 -18.16
CA THR A 58 9.76 2.44 -19.46
C THR A 58 10.37 1.15 -20.01
N VAL A 59 11.39 0.61 -19.35
CA VAL A 59 12.07 -0.61 -19.80
C VAL A 59 11.22 -1.84 -19.42
N PRO A 60 11.07 -2.84 -20.30
CA PRO A 60 10.35 -4.08 -19.97
C PRO A 60 11.02 -4.83 -18.82
N PHE A 61 10.22 -5.27 -17.86
CA PHE A 61 10.72 -6.10 -16.77
C PHE A 61 10.99 -7.53 -17.22
N GLN A 62 12.08 -8.11 -16.72
CA GLN A 62 12.34 -9.55 -16.81
C GLN A 62 11.66 -10.35 -15.68
N MET A 63 11.06 -9.67 -14.70
CA MET A 63 10.36 -10.26 -13.54
C MET A 63 9.03 -9.53 -13.29
N PRO A 64 7.99 -10.18 -12.75
CA PRO A 64 6.73 -9.48 -12.48
C PRO A 64 6.98 -8.29 -11.54
N PRO A 65 6.54 -7.06 -11.91
CA PRO A 65 6.84 -5.85 -11.14
C PRO A 65 6.15 -5.83 -9.77
N PHE A 66 5.19 -6.71 -9.56
CA PHE A 66 4.49 -6.88 -8.29
C PHE A 66 4.85 -8.25 -7.71
N PRO A 67 5.26 -8.32 -6.42
CA PRO A 67 5.45 -9.59 -5.75
C PRO A 67 4.21 -10.47 -5.95
N LYS A 68 4.39 -11.77 -6.13
CA LYS A 68 3.27 -12.71 -5.97
C LYS A 68 2.86 -12.63 -4.50
N HIS A 69 1.78 -11.91 -4.21
CA HIS A 69 1.24 -11.85 -2.86
C HIS A 69 0.72 -13.25 -2.52
N ILE A 70 1.06 -13.73 -1.32
CA ILE A 70 0.44 -14.95 -0.78
C ILE A 70 -0.91 -14.50 -0.25
N PHE A 71 -1.96 -14.76 -1.01
CA PHE A 71 -3.32 -14.46 -0.58
C PHE A 71 -3.77 -15.55 0.39
N LEU A 72 -4.19 -15.13 1.59
CA LEU A 72 -4.80 -16.03 2.57
C LEU A 72 -6.26 -16.29 2.20
N SER A 73 -6.71 -17.52 2.43
CA SER A 73 -8.14 -17.83 2.33
C SER A 73 -8.93 -17.12 3.44
N LEU A 74 -10.21 -16.86 3.21
CA LEU A 74 -11.10 -16.27 4.20
C LEU A 74 -11.24 -17.18 5.43
N ALA A 75 -11.12 -18.50 5.26
CA ALA A 75 -11.10 -19.46 6.36
C ALA A 75 -9.86 -19.29 7.24
N ASP A 76 -8.67 -19.23 6.65
CA ASP A 76 -7.41 -19.06 7.39
C ASP A 76 -7.38 -17.71 8.13
N ASN A 77 -7.95 -16.66 7.53
CA ASN A 77 -8.04 -15.34 8.14
C ASN A 77 -8.87 -15.32 9.43
N ALA A 78 -9.89 -16.19 9.54
CA ALA A 78 -10.76 -16.23 10.72
C ALA A 78 -10.02 -16.72 11.98
N GLU A 79 -8.90 -17.42 11.81
CA GLU A 79 -8.07 -17.91 12.92
C GLU A 79 -7.00 -16.92 13.38
N LEU A 80 -6.77 -15.84 12.61
CA LEU A 80 -5.74 -14.86 12.94
C LEU A 80 -6.17 -13.92 14.08
N PRO A 81 -5.22 -13.45 14.92
CA PRO A 81 -5.51 -12.46 15.94
C PRO A 81 -6.11 -11.17 15.35
N ASN A 82 -6.97 -10.52 16.13
CA ASN A 82 -7.46 -9.19 15.79
C ASN A 82 -6.30 -8.21 15.55
N ARG A 83 -6.47 -7.33 14.55
CA ARG A 83 -5.48 -6.32 14.10
C ARG A 83 -4.27 -6.90 13.37
N THR A 84 -4.35 -8.13 12.88
CA THR A 84 -3.41 -8.67 11.89
C THR A 84 -3.71 -8.08 10.50
N LEU A 85 -2.67 -7.64 9.79
CA LEU A 85 -2.80 -7.24 8.38
C LEU A 85 -2.68 -8.48 7.49
N VAL A 86 -3.54 -8.59 6.48
CA VAL A 86 -3.63 -9.75 5.59
C VAL A 86 -3.83 -9.31 4.14
N ASP A 87 -3.32 -10.10 3.20
CA ASP A 87 -3.63 -9.98 1.78
C ASP A 87 -4.68 -11.03 1.42
N ILE A 88 -5.79 -10.61 0.79
CA ILE A 88 -6.87 -11.50 0.35
C ILE A 88 -7.14 -11.34 -1.14
N MET A 89 -7.57 -12.43 -1.77
CA MET A 89 -8.13 -12.43 -3.12
C MET A 89 -9.46 -13.17 -3.08
N ALA A 90 -10.55 -12.46 -3.36
CA ALA A 90 -11.90 -12.98 -3.24
C ALA A 90 -12.84 -12.30 -4.26
N ILE A 91 -13.97 -12.94 -4.54
CA ILE A 91 -15.06 -12.43 -5.38
C ILE A 91 -15.96 -11.53 -4.55
N VAL A 92 -16.26 -10.33 -5.04
CA VAL A 92 -17.24 -9.43 -4.42
C VAL A 92 -18.65 -9.94 -4.77
N VAL A 93 -19.41 -10.37 -3.76
CA VAL A 93 -20.78 -10.90 -3.94
C VAL A 93 -21.86 -9.88 -3.57
N HIS A 94 -21.52 -8.86 -2.79
CA HIS A 94 -22.41 -7.75 -2.49
C HIS A 94 -21.63 -6.47 -2.23
N LEU A 95 -22.12 -5.37 -2.80
CA LEU A 95 -21.58 -4.02 -2.63
C LEU A 95 -22.69 -3.11 -2.09
N ASP A 96 -22.54 -2.67 -0.84
CA ASP A 96 -23.56 -1.85 -0.19
C ASP A 96 -23.51 -0.38 -0.67
N VAL A 97 -24.52 0.40 -0.30
CA VAL A 97 -24.54 1.84 -0.54
C VAL A 97 -23.51 2.57 0.34
N ILE A 98 -23.11 3.77 -0.08
CA ILE A 98 -22.21 4.60 0.75
C ILE A 98 -23.05 5.27 1.84
N HIS A 99 -22.69 5.03 3.09
CA HIS A 99 -23.19 5.74 4.25
C HIS A 99 -22.24 6.89 4.59
N ARG A 100 -22.78 8.02 5.07
CA ARG A 100 -21.98 9.13 5.58
C ARG A 100 -22.03 9.12 7.11
N THR A 101 -20.86 9.09 7.75
CA THR A 101 -20.71 9.11 9.21
C THR A 101 -19.89 10.33 9.64
N MET A 102 -19.78 10.59 10.94
CA MET A 102 -18.90 11.66 11.45
C MET A 102 -17.41 11.44 11.14
N TRP A 103 -17.01 10.20 10.80
CA TRP A 103 -15.63 9.81 10.50
C TRP A 103 -15.34 9.77 8.99
N GLY A 104 -16.32 10.13 8.15
CA GLY A 104 -16.23 10.09 6.70
C GLY A 104 -17.19 9.08 6.06
N PRO A 105 -17.07 8.89 4.73
CA PRO A 105 -17.87 7.91 4.00
C PRO A 105 -17.46 6.49 4.38
N PHE A 106 -18.46 5.63 4.57
CA PHE A 106 -18.31 4.21 4.89
C PHE A 106 -19.13 3.37 3.91
N ARG A 107 -18.61 2.21 3.52
CA ARG A 107 -19.34 1.23 2.70
C ARG A 107 -18.94 -0.18 3.13
N LYS A 108 -19.92 -1.06 3.28
CA LYS A 108 -19.70 -2.49 3.50
C LYS A 108 -19.54 -3.23 2.17
N ILE A 109 -18.62 -4.19 2.13
CA ILE A 109 -18.46 -5.14 1.03
C ILE A 109 -18.60 -6.56 1.60
N VAL A 110 -19.22 -7.47 0.84
CA VAL A 110 -19.22 -8.90 1.15
C VAL A 110 -18.42 -9.61 0.06
N VAL A 111 -17.46 -10.41 0.50
CA VAL A 111 -16.56 -11.17 -0.38
C VAL A 111 -16.65 -12.65 -0.06
N MET A 112 -16.37 -13.49 -1.06
CA MET A 112 -16.29 -14.94 -0.96
C MET A 112 -15.08 -15.44 -1.75
N ASP A 113 -14.31 -16.38 -1.21
CA ASP A 113 -13.29 -17.13 -1.93
C ASP A 113 -13.84 -18.50 -2.38
N ALA A 114 -12.99 -19.29 -3.03
CA ALA A 114 -13.35 -20.55 -3.70
C ALA A 114 -13.59 -21.71 -2.73
#